data_AF-W4RMP4-F1
#
_entry.id   AF-W4RMP4-F1
#
_cell.length_a   1.000
_cell.length_b   1.000
_cell.length_c   1.000
_cell.angle_alpha   90.00
_cell.angle_beta   90.00
_cell.angle_gamma   90.00
#
_symmetry.space_group_name_H-M   'P 1'
#
loop_
_entity.id
_entity.type
_entity.pdbx_description
1 polymer ?
#
loop_
_entity_poly.entity_id
_entity_poly.type
_entity_poly.pdbx_seq_one_letter_code
_entity_poly.pdbx_strand_id
1 'polypeptide(L)'
;MSSPYLASIAIKSAELQGRKKGIRFLRKLQEVLFLEKQNVSNFEVLKNCARSVGLDVEEFVTDIHSETAAKAFQCDLKITNEMDVQEIPTFVFFNANVEEEGIKITGLYPYEVYVQILEEMLQEKPEAANPPILEQFLKQYKMVASKEVAVVYDMTVQQAEKELKKLMLKQKVEQIPAKYGVFWRYVEG
;
A
#
# COMPACT_ATOMS: atom_id res chain seq x y z
N MET A 1 24.60 10.40 7.01
CA MET A 1 24.55 8.95 7.31
C MET A 1 23.21 8.43 6.82
N SER A 2 23.13 7.94 5.57
CA SER A 2 21.92 7.27 5.07
C SER A 2 21.95 5.82 5.55
N SER A 3 21.13 5.49 6.55
CA SER A 3 20.95 4.10 6.97
C SER A 3 19.94 3.42 6.03
N PRO A 4 20.26 2.25 5.45
CA PRO A 4 19.34 1.55 4.55
C PRO A 4 18.04 1.10 5.25
N TYR A 5 18.03 1.09 6.59
CA TYR A 5 16.90 0.66 7.41
C TYR A 5 15.98 1.80 7.84
N LEU A 6 16.36 3.07 7.61
CA LEU A 6 15.62 4.21 8.14
C LEU A 6 14.18 4.26 7.59
N ALA A 7 13.99 3.94 6.31
CA ALA A 7 12.67 3.86 5.70
C ALA A 7 11.80 2.77 6.35
N SER A 8 12.37 1.59 6.63
CA SER A 8 11.66 0.49 7.30
C SER A 8 11.29 0.83 8.74
N ILE A 9 12.21 1.45 9.49
CA ILE A 9 11.96 1.91 10.86
C ILE A 9 10.90 3.02 10.87
N ALA A 10 10.91 3.92 9.88
CA ALA A 10 9.89 4.95 9.73
C ALA A 10 8.50 4.35 9.52
N ILE A 11 8.38 3.28 8.71
CA ILE A 11 7.11 2.56 8.55
C ILE A 11 6.64 1.99 9.89
N LYS A 12 7.53 1.34 10.65
CA LYS A 12 7.17 0.83 11.99
C LYS A 12 6.78 1.94 12.95
N SER A 13 7.44 3.09 12.91
CA SER A 13 7.11 4.26 13.73
C SER A 13 5.71 4.79 13.41
N ALA A 14 5.35 4.84 12.13
CA ALA A 14 3.99 5.21 11.71
C ALA A 14 2.93 4.18 12.14
N GLU A 15 3.29 2.88 12.18
CA GLU A 15 2.42 1.81 12.66
C GLU A 15 2.17 1.86 14.17
N LEU A 16 3.08 2.39 14.98
CA LEU A 16 2.89 2.57 16.43
C LEU A 16 1.70 3.48 16.75
N GLN A 17 1.42 4.47 15.90
CA GLN A 17 0.22 5.31 16.01
C GLN A 17 -1.07 4.62 15.51
N GLY A 18 -0.95 3.40 14.98
CA GLY A 18 -2.05 2.55 14.52
C GLY A 18 -1.81 1.96 13.13
N ARG A 19 -2.22 0.70 12.93
CA ARG A 19 -2.02 -0.05 11.68
C ARG A 19 -2.53 0.69 10.43
N LYS A 20 -3.70 1.34 10.50
CA LYS A 20 -4.26 2.11 9.37
C LYS A 20 -3.39 3.32 9.01
N LYS A 21 -2.79 3.98 10.00
CA LYS A 21 -1.88 5.11 9.81
C LYS A 21 -0.56 4.64 9.18
N GLY A 22 -0.02 3.52 9.64
CA GLY A 22 1.15 2.88 9.04
C GLY A 22 0.97 2.53 7.56
N ILE A 23 -0.18 1.94 7.18
CA ILE A 23 -0.50 1.63 5.77
C ILE A 23 -0.56 2.91 4.93
N ARG A 24 -1.17 3.99 5.43
CA ARG A 24 -1.20 5.28 4.72
C ARG A 24 0.19 5.86 4.54
N PHE A 25 1.04 5.79 5.57
CA PHE A 25 2.42 6.22 5.51
C PHE A 25 3.22 5.43 4.47
N LEU A 26 3.12 4.09 4.48
CA LEU A 26 3.77 3.23 3.48
C LEU A 26 3.35 3.60 2.05
N ARG A 27 2.05 3.80 1.80
CA ARG A 27 1.54 4.23 0.49
C ARG A 27 2.19 5.56 0.07
N LYS A 28 2.20 6.56 0.96
CA LYS A 28 2.81 7.86 0.67
C LYS A 28 4.31 7.75 0.42
N LEU A 29 5.00 6.90 1.17
CA LEU A 29 6.43 6.65 1.00
C LEU A 29 6.74 6.07 -0.39
N GLN A 30 5.93 5.12 -0.86
CA GLN A 30 6.04 4.55 -2.20
C GLN A 30 5.74 5.59 -3.28
N GLU A 31 4.73 6.45 -3.09
CA GLU A 31 4.44 7.55 -4.02
C GLU A 31 5.64 8.49 -4.18
N VAL A 32 6.24 8.97 -3.08
CA VAL A 32 7.38 9.89 -3.17
C VAL A 32 8.63 9.22 -3.74
N LEU A 33 8.81 7.91 -3.52
CA LEU A 33 9.91 7.14 -4.08
C LEU A 33 9.74 6.94 -5.60
N PHE A 34 8.60 6.42 -6.03
CA PHE A 34 8.40 5.97 -7.41
C PHE A 34 7.93 7.07 -8.36
N LEU A 35 7.16 8.05 -7.87
CA LEU A 35 6.59 9.11 -8.69
C LEU A 35 7.43 10.39 -8.63
N GLU A 36 7.82 10.78 -7.42
CA GLU A 36 8.56 12.03 -7.19
C GLU A 36 10.09 11.84 -7.16
N LYS A 37 10.56 10.57 -7.16
CA LYS A 37 11.99 10.20 -7.13
C LYS A 37 12.76 10.80 -5.94
N GLN A 38 12.08 10.98 -4.81
CA GLN A 38 12.70 11.49 -3.59
C GLN A 38 13.53 10.42 -2.88
N ASN A 39 14.56 10.87 -2.16
CA ASN A 39 15.37 9.97 -1.34
C ASN A 39 14.65 9.64 -0.02
N VAL A 40 14.03 8.46 0.05
CA VAL A 40 13.32 7.97 1.25
C VAL A 40 14.24 7.52 2.40
N SER A 41 15.56 7.61 2.23
CA SER A 41 16.52 7.51 3.35
C SER A 41 16.81 8.87 3.99
N ASN A 42 16.19 9.96 3.50
CA ASN A 42 16.31 11.29 4.10
C ASN A 42 15.21 11.49 5.14
N PHE A 43 15.62 11.83 6.37
CA PHE A 43 14.73 12.09 7.49
C PHE A 43 13.67 13.17 7.21
N GLU A 44 14.03 14.27 6.53
CA GLU A 44 13.07 15.33 6.22
C GLU A 44 11.99 14.87 5.23
N VAL A 45 12.34 13.98 4.29
CA VAL A 45 11.36 13.36 3.37
C VAL A 45 10.39 12.49 4.16
N LEU A 46 10.89 11.68 5.10
CA LEU A 46 10.07 10.83 5.97
C LEU A 46 9.15 11.65 6.87
N LYS A 47 9.66 12.72 7.48
CA LYS A 47 8.90 13.66 8.31
C LYS A 47 7.79 14.36 7.51
N ASN A 48 8.08 14.75 6.26
CA ASN A 48 7.08 15.35 5.37
C ASN A 48 5.99 14.34 4.97
N CYS A 49 6.36 13.07 4.73
CA CYS A 49 5.39 12.00 4.50
C CYS A 49 4.47 11.83 5.71
N ALA A 50 5.03 11.73 6.92
CA ALA A 50 4.28 11.61 8.18
C ALA A 50 3.26 12.75 8.35
N ARG A 51 3.69 14.00 8.12
CA ARG A 51 2.81 15.17 8.16
C ARG A 51 1.68 15.07 7.12
N SER A 52 1.99 14.69 5.89
CA SER A 52 1.01 14.65 4.80
C SER A 52 -0.10 13.61 4.98
N VAL A 53 0.16 12.53 5.73
CA VAL A 53 -0.84 11.49 6.02
C VAL A 53 -1.53 11.67 7.39
N GLY A 54 -1.24 12.76 8.09
CA GLY A 54 -1.87 13.13 9.35
C GLY A 54 -1.39 12.32 10.57
N LEU A 55 -0.10 11.95 10.61
CA LEU A 55 0.51 11.43 11.84
C LEU A 55 0.77 12.57 12.84
N ASP A 56 0.86 12.21 14.12
CA ASP A 56 1.55 13.07 15.09
C ASP A 56 3.04 13.08 14.74
N VAL A 57 3.51 14.22 14.26
CA VAL A 57 4.88 14.35 13.75
C VAL A 57 5.90 14.36 14.90
N GLU A 58 5.53 14.87 16.07
CA GLU A 58 6.45 14.91 17.22
C GLU A 58 6.69 13.51 17.78
N GLU A 59 5.61 12.73 17.92
CA GLU A 59 5.68 11.33 18.31
C GLU A 59 6.45 10.50 17.26
N PHE A 60 6.16 10.69 15.97
CA PHE A 60 6.88 10.00 14.89
C PHE A 60 8.39 10.27 14.90
N VAL A 61 8.80 11.52 15.13
CA VAL A 61 10.23 11.92 15.21
C VAL A 61 10.93 11.28 16.41
N THR A 62 10.20 11.08 17.50
CA THR A 62 10.69 10.41 18.71
C THR A 62 10.81 8.90 18.46
N ASP A 63 9.77 8.28 17.89
CA ASP A 63 9.67 6.84 17.69
C ASP A 63 10.66 6.27 16.67
N ILE A 64 10.98 7.03 15.63
CA ILE A 64 11.90 6.58 14.57
C ILE A 64 13.33 6.33 15.05
N HIS A 65 13.70 6.86 16.22
CA HIS A 65 14.97 6.59 16.89
C HIS A 65 14.80 5.71 18.14
N SER A 66 13.59 5.23 18.42
CA SER A 66 13.28 4.43 19.60
C SER A 66 13.69 2.97 19.44
N GLU A 67 13.98 2.32 20.56
CA GLU A 67 14.14 0.86 20.59
C GLU A 67 12.85 0.13 20.19
N THR A 68 11.68 0.71 20.45
CA THR A 68 10.38 0.10 20.16
C THR A 68 10.20 -0.08 18.65
N ALA A 69 10.44 0.96 17.85
CA ALA A 69 10.35 0.87 16.39
C ALA A 69 11.42 -0.07 15.81
N ALA A 70 12.63 -0.05 16.38
CA ALA A 70 13.70 -0.98 16.00
C ALA A 70 13.34 -2.45 16.29
N LYS A 71 12.78 -2.74 17.47
CA LYS A 71 12.28 -4.08 17.85
C LYS A 71 11.13 -4.53 16.95
N ALA A 72 10.17 -3.63 16.65
CA ALA A 72 9.09 -3.93 15.72
C ALA A 72 9.61 -4.32 14.33
N PHE A 73 10.63 -3.62 13.83
CA PHE A 73 11.27 -3.96 12.56
C PHE A 73 12.00 -5.32 12.63
N GLN A 74 12.71 -5.59 13.73
CA GLN A 74 13.35 -6.89 13.94
C GLN A 74 12.33 -8.04 14.03
N CYS A 75 11.16 -7.81 14.63
CA CYS A 75 10.06 -8.77 14.65
C CYS A 75 9.58 -9.09 13.23
N ASP A 76 9.41 -8.09 12.36
CA ASP A 76 9.06 -8.34 10.95
C ASP A 76 10.11 -9.21 10.25
N LEU A 77 11.40 -8.90 10.41
CA LEU A 77 12.48 -9.70 9.83
C LEU A 77 12.50 -11.14 10.38
N LYS A 78 12.19 -11.30 11.67
CA LYS A 78 12.08 -12.62 12.30
C LYS A 78 10.93 -13.42 11.69
N ILE A 79 9.75 -12.80 11.53
CA ILE A 79 8.58 -13.43 10.91
C ILE A 79 8.89 -13.81 9.45
N THR A 80 9.55 -12.94 8.68
CA THR A 80 9.99 -13.25 7.31
C THR A 80 10.86 -14.50 7.27
N ASN A 81 11.80 -14.65 8.21
CA ASN A 81 12.65 -15.83 8.31
C ASN A 81 11.89 -17.08 8.79
N GLU A 82 11.02 -16.95 9.79
CA GLU A 82 10.19 -18.05 10.32
C GLU A 82 9.23 -18.60 9.25
N MET A 83 8.76 -17.74 8.34
CA MET A 83 7.92 -18.13 7.19
C MET A 83 8.73 -18.59 5.96
N ASP A 84 10.05 -18.69 6.09
CA ASP A 84 10.98 -19.06 5.02
C ASP A 84 10.80 -18.20 3.73
N VAL A 85 10.63 -16.90 3.90
CA VAL A 85 10.48 -15.96 2.79
C VAL A 85 11.85 -15.43 2.37
N GLN A 86 12.34 -15.88 1.21
CA GLN A 86 13.66 -15.51 0.67
C GLN A 86 13.62 -14.41 -0.38
N GLU A 87 12.44 -14.15 -0.96
CA GLU A 87 12.25 -13.21 -2.07
C GLU A 87 11.01 -12.34 -1.81
N ILE A 88 10.96 -11.17 -2.44
CA ILE A 88 9.82 -10.25 -2.35
C ILE A 88 9.32 -9.88 -3.76
N PRO A 89 8.00 -9.71 -3.97
CA PRO A 89 6.92 -9.92 -2.99
C PRO A 89 6.58 -11.39 -2.77
N THR A 90 6.16 -11.75 -1.56
CA THR A 90 5.61 -13.07 -1.21
C THR A 90 4.34 -12.90 -0.40
N PHE A 91 3.33 -13.71 -0.72
CA PHE A 91 2.12 -13.85 0.07
C PHE A 91 2.15 -15.18 0.80
N VAL A 92 1.80 -15.17 2.09
CA VAL A 92 1.62 -16.37 2.91
C VAL A 92 0.18 -16.37 3.40
N PHE A 93 -0.54 -17.43 3.11
CA PHE A 93 -1.94 -17.58 3.46
C PHE A 93 -2.09 -18.67 4.52
N PHE A 94 -2.97 -18.42 5.49
CA PHE A 94 -3.37 -19.39 6.52
C PHE A 94 -4.88 -19.51 6.51
N ASN A 95 -5.40 -20.73 6.68
CA ASN A 95 -6.82 -20.95 6.87
C ASN A 95 -7.18 -21.04 8.36
N ALA A 96 -8.45 -21.28 8.67
CA ALA A 96 -8.91 -21.40 10.05
C ALA A 96 -8.48 -22.71 10.72
N ASN A 97 -8.06 -23.71 9.92
CA ASN A 97 -7.62 -25.00 10.44
C ASN A 97 -6.13 -24.94 10.78
N VAL A 98 -5.82 -24.84 12.07
CA VAL A 98 -4.43 -24.77 12.56
C VAL A 98 -3.60 -26.03 12.27
N GLU A 99 -4.25 -27.13 11.88
CA GLU A 99 -3.57 -28.37 11.48
C GLU A 99 -3.12 -28.35 10.01
N GLU A 100 -3.67 -27.46 9.19
CA GLU A 100 -3.29 -27.32 7.79
C GLU A 100 -2.12 -26.34 7.63
N GLU A 101 -1.15 -26.73 6.80
CA GLU A 101 -0.01 -25.89 6.50
C GLU A 101 -0.43 -24.65 5.70
N GLY A 102 0.28 -23.54 5.93
CA GLY A 102 0.07 -22.32 5.17
C GLY A 102 0.56 -22.43 3.72
N ILE A 103 -0.12 -21.75 2.81
CA ILE A 103 0.28 -21.68 1.39
C ILE A 103 1.18 -20.46 1.19
N LYS A 104 2.39 -20.66 0.63
CA LYS A 104 3.34 -19.60 0.29
C LYS A 104 3.44 -19.45 -1.23
N ILE A 105 3.23 -18.24 -1.73
CA ILE A 105 3.42 -17.89 -3.16
C ILE A 105 4.39 -16.71 -3.29
N THR A 106 5.47 -16.92 -4.04
CA THR A 106 6.55 -15.96 -4.24
C THR A 106 6.51 -15.41 -5.67
N GLY A 107 6.52 -14.09 -5.80
CA GLY A 107 6.51 -13.40 -7.09
C GLY A 107 5.23 -12.60 -7.34
N LEU A 108 5.20 -11.94 -8.49
CA LEU A 108 4.08 -11.12 -8.94
C LEU A 108 3.23 -11.91 -9.93
N TYR A 109 1.99 -12.24 -9.52
CA TYR A 109 1.04 -12.98 -10.34
C TYR A 109 -0.18 -12.13 -10.72
N PRO A 110 -0.96 -12.54 -11.74
CA PRO A 110 -2.27 -11.96 -12.01
C PRO A 110 -3.22 -12.09 -10.81
N TYR A 111 -4.23 -11.21 -10.75
CA TYR A 111 -5.22 -11.18 -9.67
C TYR A 111 -5.91 -12.54 -9.46
N GLU A 112 -6.20 -13.22 -10.57
CA GLU A 112 -6.93 -14.48 -10.63
C GLU A 112 -6.19 -15.61 -9.90
N VAL A 113 -4.85 -15.59 -9.88
CA VAL A 113 -4.05 -16.59 -9.14
C VAL A 113 -4.29 -16.47 -7.64
N TYR A 114 -4.36 -15.24 -7.12
CA TYR A 114 -4.66 -15.02 -5.71
C TYR A 114 -6.10 -15.40 -5.36
N VAL A 115 -7.05 -15.19 -6.28
CA VAL A 115 -8.44 -15.64 -6.11
C VAL A 115 -8.51 -17.17 -6.04
N GLN A 116 -7.81 -17.88 -6.93
CA GLN A 116 -7.76 -19.35 -6.93
C GLN A 116 -7.21 -19.90 -5.61
N ILE A 117 -6.14 -19.31 -5.07
CA ILE A 117 -5.61 -19.70 -3.75
C ILE A 117 -6.68 -19.54 -2.66
N LEU A 118 -7.43 -18.43 -2.67
CA LEU A 118 -8.51 -18.22 -1.71
C LEU A 118 -9.64 -19.25 -1.89
N GLU A 119 -10.04 -19.57 -3.12
CA GLU A 119 -11.06 -20.60 -3.41
C GLU A 119 -10.61 -21.98 -2.91
N GLU A 120 -9.35 -22.36 -3.14
CA GLU A 120 -8.77 -23.63 -2.66
C GLU A 120 -8.75 -23.70 -1.13
N MET A 121 -8.32 -22.62 -0.46
CA MET A 121 -8.20 -22.58 0.99
C MET A 121 -9.55 -22.54 1.72
N LEU A 122 -10.56 -21.92 1.10
CA LEU A 122 -11.92 -21.87 1.63
C LEU A 122 -12.71 -23.15 1.29
N GLN A 123 -12.23 -23.96 0.33
CA GLN A 123 -12.94 -25.12 -0.22
C GLN A 123 -14.32 -24.75 -0.81
N GLU A 124 -14.50 -23.48 -1.18
CA GLU A 124 -15.70 -22.95 -1.79
C GLU A 124 -15.36 -21.75 -2.67
N LYS A 125 -16.32 -21.37 -3.52
CA LYS A 125 -16.19 -20.19 -4.37
C LYS A 125 -16.95 -19.01 -3.73
N PRO A 126 -16.27 -18.09 -3.02
CA PRO A 126 -16.93 -16.95 -2.42
C PRO A 126 -17.41 -15.97 -3.50
N GLU A 127 -18.49 -15.25 -3.19
CA GLU A 127 -18.96 -14.14 -4.03
C GLU A 127 -18.14 -12.88 -3.73
N ALA A 128 -17.54 -12.29 -4.77
CA ALA A 128 -16.78 -11.06 -4.64
C ALA A 128 -17.70 -9.88 -4.30
N ALA A 129 -17.33 -9.10 -3.28
CA ALA A 129 -18.06 -7.88 -2.95
C ALA A 129 -17.93 -6.84 -4.07
N ASN A 130 -19.02 -6.11 -4.34
CA ASN A 130 -18.99 -4.99 -5.27
C ASN A 130 -18.03 -3.89 -4.79
N PRO A 131 -17.22 -3.30 -5.67
CA PRO A 131 -16.38 -2.17 -5.29
C PRO A 131 -17.27 -0.98 -4.90
N PRO A 132 -16.79 -0.09 -4.01
CA PRO A 132 -17.48 1.16 -3.72
C PRO A 132 -17.59 2.01 -4.99
N ILE A 133 -18.43 3.05 -4.98
CA ILE A 133 -18.48 3.96 -6.14
C ILE A 133 -17.13 4.66 -6.35
N LEU A 134 -16.78 4.95 -7.61
CA LEU A 134 -15.46 5.48 -7.99
C LEU A 134 -15.04 6.71 -7.17
N GLU A 135 -15.95 7.63 -6.89
CA GLU A 135 -15.64 8.82 -6.08
C GLU A 135 -15.28 8.47 -4.62
N GLN A 136 -15.94 7.47 -4.02
CA GLN A 136 -15.62 7.01 -2.67
C GLN A 136 -14.25 6.31 -2.62
N PHE A 137 -13.96 5.47 -3.62
CA PHE A 137 -12.65 4.85 -3.78
C PHE A 137 -11.54 5.89 -3.88
N LEU A 138 -11.71 6.90 -4.74
CA LEU A 138 -10.77 8.01 -4.89
C LEU A 138 -10.59 8.79 -3.59
N LYS A 139 -11.70 9.10 -2.89
CA LYS A 139 -11.66 9.82 -1.61
C LYS A 139 -10.92 9.04 -0.52
N GLN A 140 -11.02 7.71 -0.52
CA GLN A 140 -10.35 6.84 0.45
C GLN A 140 -8.84 6.74 0.17
N TYR A 141 -8.45 6.53 -1.08
CA TYR A 141 -7.06 6.27 -1.45
C TYR A 141 -6.27 7.52 -1.82
N LYS A 142 -6.95 8.66 -2.00
CA LYS A 142 -6.43 10.00 -2.31
C LYS A 142 -5.67 10.14 -3.64
N MET A 143 -4.85 9.18 -4.01
CA MET A 143 -4.08 9.17 -5.25
C MET A 143 -4.01 7.76 -5.80
N VAL A 144 -4.49 7.54 -7.04
CA VAL A 144 -4.58 6.21 -7.66
C VAL A 144 -4.13 6.24 -9.12
N ALA A 145 -3.54 5.15 -9.61
CA ALA A 145 -3.21 4.97 -11.01
C ALA A 145 -4.44 4.59 -11.85
N SER A 146 -4.45 4.95 -13.14
CA SER A 146 -5.46 4.44 -14.09
C SER A 146 -5.52 2.90 -14.08
N LYS A 147 -4.39 2.22 -13.87
CA LYS A 147 -4.31 0.76 -13.79
C LYS A 147 -4.96 0.19 -12.53
N GLU A 148 -4.85 0.87 -11.38
CA GLU A 148 -5.55 0.45 -10.16
C GLU A 148 -7.08 0.51 -10.37
N VAL A 149 -7.59 1.61 -10.95
CA VAL A 149 -9.01 1.75 -11.26
C VAL A 149 -9.47 0.71 -12.29
N ALA A 150 -8.67 0.47 -13.33
CA ALA A 150 -8.96 -0.56 -14.33
C ALA A 150 -9.13 -1.95 -13.71
N VAL A 151 -8.22 -2.34 -12.81
CA VAL A 151 -8.26 -3.65 -12.15
C VAL A 151 -9.41 -3.76 -11.15
N VAL A 152 -9.64 -2.75 -10.31
CA VAL A 152 -10.67 -2.80 -9.25
C VAL A 152 -12.10 -2.82 -9.82
N TYR A 153 -12.33 -2.14 -10.94
CA TYR A 153 -13.67 -2.00 -11.55
C TYR A 153 -13.86 -2.85 -12.81
N ASP A 154 -13.00 -3.85 -13.01
CA ASP A 154 -13.05 -4.79 -14.13
C ASP A 154 -13.26 -4.09 -15.49
N MET A 155 -12.37 -3.15 -15.80
CA MET A 155 -12.44 -2.37 -17.02
C MET A 155 -11.06 -2.16 -17.65
N THR A 156 -11.05 -1.80 -18.93
CA THR A 156 -9.81 -1.41 -19.61
C THR A 156 -9.26 -0.09 -19.05
N VAL A 157 -7.95 0.13 -19.21
CA VAL A 157 -7.31 1.39 -18.79
C VAL A 157 -7.94 2.58 -19.51
N GLN A 158 -8.33 2.43 -20.77
CA GLN A 158 -8.98 3.46 -21.56
C GLN A 158 -10.38 3.82 -21.00
N GLN A 159 -11.14 2.83 -20.55
CA GLN A 159 -12.43 3.05 -19.88
C GLN A 159 -12.23 3.74 -18.53
N ALA A 160 -11.25 3.29 -17.73
CA ALA A 160 -10.92 3.91 -16.45
C ALA A 160 -10.57 5.39 -16.62
N GLU A 161 -9.70 5.71 -17.58
CA GLU A 161 -9.35 7.10 -17.90
C GLU A 161 -10.53 7.92 -18.40
N LYS A 162 -11.46 7.32 -19.14
CA LYS A 162 -12.70 8.01 -19.57
C LYS A 162 -13.55 8.41 -18.37
N GLU A 163 -13.75 7.50 -17.41
CA GLU A 163 -14.53 7.81 -16.20
C GLU A 163 -13.81 8.84 -15.31
N LEU A 164 -12.48 8.73 -15.17
CA LEU A 164 -11.68 9.69 -14.39
C LEU A 164 -11.65 11.08 -15.04
N LYS A 165 -11.62 11.17 -16.37
CA LYS A 165 -11.76 12.46 -17.09
C LYS A 165 -13.13 13.11 -16.85
N LYS A 166 -14.22 12.34 -16.74
CA LYS A 166 -15.53 12.91 -16.35
C LYS A 166 -15.48 13.52 -14.94
N LEU A 167 -14.78 12.88 -14.01
CA LEU A 167 -14.59 13.42 -12.65
C LEU A 167 -13.67 14.64 -12.64
N MET A 168 -12.67 14.69 -13.52
CA MET A 168 -11.79 15.85 -13.71
C MET A 168 -12.58 17.07 -14.20
N LEU A 169 -13.52 16.89 -15.15
CA LEU A 169 -14.42 17.96 -15.61
C LEU A 169 -15.33 18.49 -14.50
N LYS A 170 -15.64 17.64 -13.50
CA LYS A 170 -16.37 18.01 -12.29
C LYS A 170 -15.47 18.55 -11.17
N GLN A 171 -14.18 18.78 -11.45
CA GLN A 171 -13.17 19.26 -10.50
C GLN A 171 -13.01 18.36 -9.26
N LYS A 172 -13.32 17.07 -9.38
CA LYS A 172 -13.18 16.08 -8.29
C LYS A 172 -11.81 15.41 -8.24
N VAL A 173 -11.08 15.43 -9.37
CA VAL A 173 -9.74 14.85 -9.46
C VAL A 173 -8.81 15.73 -10.30
N GLU A 174 -7.53 15.65 -9.99
CA GLU A 174 -6.41 16.24 -10.73
C GLU A 174 -5.63 15.11 -11.43
N GLN A 175 -5.27 15.31 -12.70
CA GLN A 175 -4.45 14.36 -13.46
C GLN A 175 -2.97 14.63 -13.21
N ILE A 176 -2.21 13.58 -12.88
CA ILE A 176 -0.77 13.63 -12.60
C ILE A 176 -0.06 12.69 -13.58
N PRO A 177 0.64 13.23 -14.61
CA PRO A 177 1.43 12.43 -15.52
C PRO A 177 2.60 11.75 -14.79
N ALA A 178 2.83 10.47 -15.05
CA ALA A 178 3.96 9.72 -14.53
C ALA A 178 4.79 9.12 -15.66
N LYS A 179 5.98 8.57 -15.35
CA LYS A 179 6.85 7.93 -16.34
C LYS A 179 6.15 6.76 -17.06
N TYR A 180 5.30 6.03 -16.34
CA TYR A 180 4.52 4.91 -16.87
C TYR A 180 3.05 5.07 -16.45
N GLY A 181 2.22 5.52 -17.38
CA GLY A 181 0.79 5.74 -17.15
C GLY A 181 0.47 7.07 -16.46
N VAL A 182 -0.74 7.14 -15.89
CA VAL A 182 -1.33 8.35 -15.32
C VAL A 182 -1.83 8.06 -13.91
N PHE A 183 -1.58 8.99 -12.99
CA PHE A 183 -2.15 9.01 -11.65
C PHE A 183 -3.23 10.09 -11.54
N TRP A 184 -4.13 9.89 -10.60
CA TRP A 184 -5.29 10.74 -10.37
C TRP A 184 -5.38 11.04 -8.88
N ARG A 185 -5.27 12.32 -8.53
CA ARG A 185 -5.39 12.78 -7.15
C ARG A 185 -6.80 13.29 -6.91
N TYR A 186 -7.46 12.79 -5.87
CA TYR A 186 -8.74 13.32 -5.41
C TYR A 186 -8.54 14.72 -4.83
N VAL A 187 -9.37 15.65 -5.28
CA VAL A 187 -9.41 17.03 -4.76
C VAL A 187 -10.59 17.10 -3.81
N GLU A 188 -10.32 17.37 -2.54
CA GLU A 188 -11.37 17.70 -1.57
C GLU A 188 -11.92 19.07 -1.95
N GLY A 189 -13.21 19.11 -2.30
CA GLY A 189 -13.98 20.34 -2.46
C GLY A 189 -14.53 20.84 -1.13
#